data_AF-A0AAE0RDJ3-F1
#
_entry.id   AF-A0AAE0RDJ3-F1
#
_cell.length_a   1.000
_cell.length_b   1.000
_cell.length_c   1.000
_cell.angle_alpha   90.00
_cell.angle_beta   90.00
_cell.angle_gamma   90.00
#
_symmetry.space_group_name_H-M   'P 1'
#
loop_
_entity.id
_entity.type
_entity.pdbx_description
1 polymer ?
#
loop_
_entity_poly.entity_id
_entity_poly.type
_entity_poly.pdbx_seq_one_letter_code
_entity_poly.pdbx_strand_id
1 'polypeptide(L)'
;FYFLEHFYIVTLTMSLTSCFTQAVQCLLLLRNGTESRLLGLVECSKEHALFLFSHRRMAITGSDVTLQEIIPISYDFSVVEVSSPDELAVVGADTRVRVTFLNEEMELKLPFGSHTRLFLTEVNRAWCDVCEQYPSSPKFAWLNKYQKNFKEPGSLTPSATRKIKKRGK
;
A
#
# COMPACT_ATOMS: atom_id res chain seq x y z
N PHE A 1 7.85 6.28 -19.98
CA PHE A 1 6.87 7.35 -20.19
C PHE A 1 5.80 7.40 -19.09
N TYR A 2 5.15 6.30 -18.68
CA TYR A 2 4.13 6.34 -17.60
C TYR A 2 4.65 6.61 -16.17
N PHE A 3 5.93 6.33 -15.89
CA PHE A 3 6.51 6.47 -14.55
C PHE A 3 6.62 7.93 -14.06
N LEU A 4 7.01 8.85 -14.95
CA LEU A 4 7.18 10.27 -14.62
C LEU A 4 5.84 10.94 -14.30
N GLU A 5 4.77 10.57 -15.01
CA GLU A 5 3.43 11.13 -14.82
C GLU A 5 2.85 10.78 -13.43
N HIS A 6 2.87 9.49 -13.05
CA HIS A 6 2.34 9.07 -11.75
C HIS A 6 3.16 9.62 -10.58
N PHE A 7 4.49 9.69 -10.72
CA PHE A 7 5.36 10.32 -9.74
C PHE A 7 5.04 11.81 -9.58
N TYR A 8 4.87 12.54 -10.67
CA TYR A 8 4.54 13.97 -10.64
C TYR A 8 3.17 14.21 -10.00
N ILE A 9 2.17 13.43 -10.37
CA ILE A 9 0.79 13.59 -9.88
C ILE A 9 0.73 13.38 -8.36
N VAL A 10 1.28 12.28 -7.84
CA VAL A 10 1.24 12.02 -6.38
C VAL A 10 2.03 13.08 -5.60
N THR A 11 3.19 13.50 -6.11
CA THR A 11 4.04 14.50 -5.47
C THR A 11 3.39 15.89 -5.44
N LEU A 12 2.77 16.33 -6.54
CA LEU A 12 2.07 17.62 -6.62
C LEU A 12 0.79 17.63 -5.77
N THR A 13 0.00 16.55 -5.81
CA THR A 13 -1.34 16.49 -5.21
C THR A 13 -1.31 16.60 -3.69
N MET A 14 -0.33 15.98 -3.04
CA MET A 14 -0.30 15.90 -1.58
C MET A 14 0.59 16.95 -0.93
N SER A 15 1.18 17.87 -1.72
CA SER A 15 2.26 18.77 -1.24
C SER A 15 3.34 17.98 -0.49
N LEU A 16 3.65 16.78 -0.99
CA LEU A 16 4.65 15.85 -0.44
C LEU A 16 6.04 16.12 -1.04
N THR A 17 6.25 17.30 -1.63
CA THR A 17 7.47 17.66 -2.36
C THR A 17 8.75 17.52 -1.53
N SER A 18 8.68 17.54 -0.19
CA SER A 18 9.82 17.34 0.70
C SER A 18 9.92 15.95 1.35
N CYS A 19 8.94 15.07 1.10
CA CYS A 19 8.77 13.81 1.86
C CYS A 19 8.50 12.58 0.97
N PHE A 20 8.38 12.75 -0.34
CA PHE A 20 8.00 11.66 -1.24
C PHE A 20 9.24 10.94 -1.79
N THR A 21 9.33 9.62 -1.61
CA THR A 21 10.46 8.83 -2.11
C THR A 21 10.13 8.12 -3.42
N GLN A 22 9.10 7.26 -3.45
CA GLN A 22 8.77 6.46 -4.64
C GLN A 22 7.26 6.15 -4.76
N ALA A 23 6.75 6.00 -5.98
CA ALA A 23 5.39 5.52 -6.25
C ALA A 23 5.40 4.38 -7.27
N VAL A 24 4.55 3.38 -7.06
CA VAL A 24 4.28 2.29 -8.01
C VAL A 24 2.78 2.19 -8.26
N GLN A 25 2.40 1.86 -9.49
CA GLN A 25 1.03 1.40 -9.74
C GLN A 25 0.93 -0.07 -9.33
N CYS A 26 -0.18 -0.45 -8.72
CA CYS A 26 -0.44 -1.81 -8.29
C CYS A 26 -1.92 -2.18 -8.50
N LEU A 27 -2.21 -3.47 -8.45
CA LEU A 27 -3.57 -4.00 -8.38
C LEU A 27 -3.84 -4.47 -6.95
N LEU A 28 -4.85 -3.91 -6.31
CA LEU A 28 -5.38 -4.39 -5.04
C LEU A 28 -6.24 -5.63 -5.30
N LEU A 29 -5.87 -6.76 -4.69
CA LEU A 29 -6.58 -8.04 -4.81
C LEU A 29 -7.71 -8.07 -3.77
N LEU A 30 -8.95 -8.12 -4.27
CA LEU A 30 -10.16 -8.20 -3.46
C LEU A 30 -10.83 -9.57 -3.68
N ARG A 31 -11.73 -9.97 -2.78
CA ARG A 31 -12.45 -11.25 -2.89
C ARG A 31 -13.18 -11.43 -4.24
N ASN A 32 -13.65 -10.33 -4.83
CA ASN A 32 -14.52 -10.36 -6.00
C ASN A 32 -13.89 -9.69 -7.24
N GLY A 33 -12.59 -9.42 -7.23
CA GLY A 33 -11.91 -8.79 -8.37
C GLY A 33 -10.62 -8.08 -7.99
N THR A 34 -10.13 -7.24 -8.90
CA THR A 34 -8.92 -6.45 -8.71
C THR A 34 -9.20 -4.98 -8.99
N GLU A 35 -8.59 -4.09 -8.22
CA GLU A 35 -8.69 -2.65 -8.44
C GLU A 35 -7.33 -1.99 -8.65
N SER A 36 -7.21 -1.14 -9.67
CA SER A 36 -5.99 -0.34 -9.87
C SER A 36 -5.83 0.69 -8.76
N ARG A 37 -4.63 0.80 -8.22
CA ARG A 37 -4.22 1.70 -7.15
C ARG A 37 -2.83 2.25 -7.41
N LEU A 38 -2.53 3.40 -6.81
CA LEU A 38 -1.17 3.91 -6.68
C LEU A 38 -0.71 3.69 -5.25
N LEU A 39 0.47 3.12 -5.08
CA LEU A 39 1.11 2.91 -3.79
C LEU A 39 2.35 3.79 -3.71
N GLY A 40 2.36 4.73 -2.77
CA GLY A 40 3.46 5.64 -2.52
C GLY A 40 4.21 5.28 -1.23
N LEU A 41 5.53 5.27 -1.29
CA LEU A 41 6.38 5.30 -0.11
C LEU A 41 6.70 6.76 0.20
N VAL A 42 6.43 7.15 1.44
CA VAL A 42 6.62 8.51 1.94
C VAL A 42 7.53 8.47 3.14
N GLU A 43 8.57 9.30 3.14
CA GLU A 43 9.52 9.50 4.23
C GLU A 43 9.37 10.93 4.76
N CYS A 44 9.12 11.09 6.06
CA CYS A 44 9.18 12.40 6.71
C CYS A 44 9.91 12.27 8.04
N SER A 45 10.90 13.12 8.27
CA SER A 45 11.69 13.11 9.52
C SER A 45 12.27 11.72 9.86
N LYS A 46 12.74 10.98 8.84
CA LYS A 46 13.24 9.60 8.93
C LYS A 46 12.20 8.53 9.30
N GLU A 47 10.92 8.90 9.36
CA GLU A 47 9.82 7.96 9.54
C GLU A 47 9.18 7.66 8.18
N HIS A 48 8.84 6.39 7.94
CA HIS A 48 8.30 5.95 6.67
C HIS A 48 6.85 5.47 6.79
N ALA A 49 6.06 5.71 5.76
CA ALA A 49 4.69 5.21 5.65
C ALA A 49 4.33 4.90 4.19
N LEU A 50 3.49 3.89 3.99
CA LEU A 50 2.87 3.61 2.71
C LEU A 50 1.56 4.37 2.59
N PHE A 51 1.37 5.05 1.48
CA PHE A 51 0.15 5.79 1.14
C PHE A 51 -0.51 5.06 -0.03
N LEU A 52 -1.72 4.57 0.17
CA LEU A 52 -2.50 3.93 -0.87
C LEU A 52 -3.50 4.94 -1.43
N PHE A 53 -3.45 5.15 -2.73
CA PHE A 53 -4.35 6.05 -3.43
C PHE A 53 -5.23 5.29 -4.41
N SER A 54 -6.52 5.62 -4.36
CA SER A 54 -7.41 5.36 -5.49
C SER A 54 -7.23 6.43 -6.55
N HIS A 55 -7.56 6.08 -7.77
CA HIS A 55 -7.64 7.05 -8.84
C HIS A 55 -8.85 6.75 -9.73
N ARG A 56 -9.41 7.78 -10.35
CA ARG A 56 -10.38 7.61 -11.46
C ARG A 56 -9.63 7.14 -12.72
N ARG A 57 -10.26 7.17 -13.90
CA ARG A 57 -9.63 6.80 -15.22
C ARG A 57 -8.19 7.34 -15.29
N MET A 58 -7.31 6.71 -16.11
CA MET A 58 -5.91 7.13 -16.39
C MET A 58 -5.52 8.40 -15.63
N ALA A 59 -4.90 8.25 -14.45
CA ALA A 59 -4.61 9.38 -13.57
C ALA A 59 -3.68 10.34 -14.32
N ILE A 60 -4.23 11.46 -14.79
CA ILE A 60 -3.52 12.50 -15.55
C ILE A 60 -3.32 13.75 -14.68
N THR A 61 -4.22 13.99 -13.71
CA THR A 61 -4.15 15.16 -12.83
C THR A 61 -4.32 14.80 -11.35
N GLY A 62 -3.89 15.71 -10.45
CA GLY A 62 -4.00 15.49 -9.01
C GLY A 62 -5.42 15.40 -8.47
N SER A 63 -6.39 16.02 -9.14
CA SER A 63 -7.82 15.85 -8.81
C SER A 63 -8.36 14.45 -9.10
N ASP A 64 -7.64 13.65 -9.89
CA ASP A 64 -8.06 12.29 -10.24
C ASP A 64 -7.61 11.26 -9.21
N VAL A 65 -6.82 11.66 -8.21
CA VAL A 65 -6.22 10.78 -7.20
C VAL A 65 -6.75 11.13 -5.81
N THR A 66 -7.14 10.11 -5.04
CA THR A 66 -7.68 10.25 -3.69
C THR A 66 -6.97 9.29 -2.75
N LEU A 67 -6.40 9.83 -1.67
CA LEU A 67 -5.77 9.05 -0.60
C LEU A 67 -6.83 8.18 0.09
N GLN A 68 -6.64 6.88 0.08
CA GLN A 68 -7.54 5.90 0.68
C GLN A 68 -7.03 5.33 1.98
N GLU A 69 -5.73 5.07 2.07
CA GLU A 69 -5.14 4.42 3.24
C GLU A 69 -3.74 4.93 3.52
N ILE A 70 -3.37 4.98 4.80
CA ILE A 70 -2.03 5.28 5.27
C ILE A 70 -1.62 4.15 6.20
N ILE A 71 -0.51 3.48 5.85
CA ILE A 71 0.04 2.36 6.60
C ILE A 71 1.42 2.78 7.12
N PRO A 72 1.55 3.15 8.40
CA PRO A 72 2.83 3.48 9.00
C PRO A 72 3.76 2.26 9.04
N ILE A 73 5.02 2.42 8.59
CA ILE A 73 6.02 1.35 8.69
C ILE A 73 6.54 1.34 10.14
N SER A 74 5.96 0.47 10.95
CA SER A 74 6.22 0.33 12.39
C SER A 74 6.48 -1.14 12.75
N TYR A 75 6.55 -1.49 14.04
CA TYR A 75 6.77 -2.88 14.46
C TYR A 75 5.65 -3.84 14.05
N ASP A 76 4.42 -3.33 13.92
CA ASP A 76 3.26 -4.12 13.49
C ASP A 76 3.14 -4.21 11.97
N PHE A 77 4.08 -3.61 11.23
CA PHE A 77 4.14 -3.66 9.78
C PHE A 77 4.98 -4.85 9.30
N SER A 78 4.51 -5.51 8.24
CA SER A 78 5.34 -6.41 7.45
C SER A 78 4.90 -6.43 5.99
N VAL A 79 5.85 -6.70 5.11
CA VAL A 79 5.60 -6.94 3.68
C VAL A 79 6.29 -8.24 3.28
N VAL A 80 5.56 -9.13 2.63
CA VAL A 80 6.10 -10.41 2.16
C VAL A 80 5.69 -10.67 0.72
N GLU A 81 6.61 -11.19 -0.08
CA GLU A 81 6.28 -11.73 -1.39
C GLU A 81 5.53 -13.06 -1.22
N VAL A 82 4.42 -13.23 -1.94
CA VAL A 82 3.55 -14.41 -1.83
C VAL A 82 3.48 -15.09 -3.19
N SER A 83 4.02 -16.30 -3.27
CA SER A 83 3.77 -17.20 -4.41
C SER A 83 2.50 -18.01 -4.17
N SER A 84 1.63 -18.12 -5.18
CA SER A 84 0.55 -19.10 -5.15
C SER A 84 1.10 -20.45 -5.65
N PRO A 85 0.71 -21.59 -5.04
CA PRO A 85 1.12 -22.91 -5.52
C PRO A 85 0.70 -23.18 -6.97
N ASP A 86 -0.36 -22.50 -7.42
CA ASP A 86 -0.94 -22.61 -8.75
C ASP A 86 -0.29 -21.64 -9.78
N GLU A 87 0.49 -20.64 -9.34
CA GLU A 87 1.34 -19.84 -10.24
C GLU A 87 2.68 -20.54 -10.43
N LEU A 88 2.91 -21.06 -11.64
CA LEU A 88 4.26 -21.39 -12.08
C LEU A 88 5.11 -20.12 -11.97
N ALA A 89 6.29 -20.22 -11.34
CA ALA A 89 7.25 -19.13 -11.27
C ALA A 89 7.80 -18.84 -12.68
N VAL A 90 7.09 -17.99 -13.42
CA VAL A 90 7.47 -17.54 -14.76
C VAL A 90 8.32 -16.30 -14.61
N VAL A 91 9.53 -16.34 -15.18
CA VAL A 91 10.41 -15.15 -15.24
C VAL A 91 9.67 -14.04 -15.98
N GLY A 92 9.54 -12.88 -15.34
CA GLY A 92 8.79 -11.74 -15.89
C GLY A 92 7.34 -11.65 -15.43
N ALA A 93 6.87 -12.53 -14.54
CA ALA A 93 5.57 -12.38 -13.91
C ALA A 93 5.56 -11.24 -12.88
N ASP A 94 4.40 -10.59 -12.76
CA ASP A 94 4.13 -9.59 -11.74
C ASP A 94 4.35 -10.14 -10.33
N THR A 95 4.84 -9.29 -9.43
CA THR A 95 5.13 -9.65 -8.05
C THR A 95 3.88 -9.50 -7.19
N ARG A 96 3.39 -10.60 -6.61
CA ARG A 96 2.34 -10.54 -5.59
C ARG A 96 2.96 -10.37 -4.22
N VAL A 97 2.51 -9.35 -3.49
CA VAL A 97 2.95 -9.06 -2.12
C VAL A 97 1.75 -8.99 -1.20
N ARG A 98 1.98 -9.36 0.05
CA ARG A 98 1.03 -9.18 1.14
C ARG A 98 1.61 -8.20 2.14
N VAL A 99 0.87 -7.14 2.38
CA VAL A 99 1.15 -6.14 3.41
C VAL A 99 0.28 -6.45 4.61
N THR A 100 0.88 -6.49 5.80
CA THR A 100 0.17 -6.71 7.05
C THR A 100 0.44 -5.55 7.99
N PHE A 101 -0.62 -5.00 8.60
CA PHE A 101 -0.53 -3.95 9.61
C PHE A 101 -1.62 -4.13 10.66
N LEU A 102 -1.27 -4.15 11.96
CA LEU A 102 -2.23 -4.33 13.07
C LEU A 102 -3.16 -5.56 12.94
N ASN A 103 -2.66 -6.64 12.35
CA ASN A 103 -3.40 -7.88 12.01
C ASN A 103 -4.42 -7.76 10.85
N GLU A 104 -4.42 -6.64 10.13
CA GLU A 104 -5.13 -6.51 8.87
C GLU A 104 -4.19 -6.85 7.71
N GLU A 105 -4.65 -7.67 6.77
CA GLU A 105 -3.89 -8.10 5.61
C GLU A 105 -4.46 -7.50 4.32
N MET A 106 -3.57 -7.01 3.47
CA MET A 106 -3.87 -6.53 2.13
C MET A 106 -2.95 -7.21 1.13
N GLU A 107 -3.51 -7.70 0.03
CA GLU A 107 -2.72 -8.28 -1.06
C GLU A 107 -2.68 -7.35 -2.27
N LEU A 108 -1.48 -7.17 -2.81
CA LEU A 108 -1.19 -6.30 -3.94
C LEU A 108 -0.45 -7.09 -5.02
N LYS A 109 -0.79 -6.85 -6.28
CA LYS A 109 -0.02 -7.32 -7.44
C LYS A 109 0.68 -6.13 -8.08
N LEU A 110 2.01 -6.17 -8.06
CA LEU A 110 2.88 -5.13 -8.58
C LEU A 110 3.42 -5.55 -9.95
N PRO A 111 3.50 -4.63 -10.92
CA PRO A 111 3.97 -4.96 -12.25
C PRO A 111 5.42 -5.45 -12.20
N PHE A 112 5.77 -6.47 -13.00
CA PHE A 112 7.16 -6.90 -13.13
C PHE A 112 8.05 -5.75 -13.61
N GLY A 113 9.21 -5.57 -12.98
CA GLY A 113 10.21 -4.63 -13.46
C GLY A 113 11.15 -4.11 -12.39
N SER A 114 12.19 -3.40 -12.84
CA SER A 114 13.19 -2.77 -11.97
C SER A 114 12.57 -1.76 -11.01
N HIS A 115 11.51 -1.07 -11.44
CA HIS A 115 10.85 -0.05 -10.64
C HIS A 115 10.14 -0.64 -9.40
N THR A 116 9.38 -1.71 -9.59
CA THR A 116 8.78 -2.49 -8.49
C THR A 116 9.85 -3.06 -7.57
N ARG A 117 10.93 -3.60 -8.13
CA ARG A 117 12.02 -4.17 -7.34
C ARG A 117 12.69 -3.11 -6.46
N LEU A 118 12.94 -1.91 -7.01
CA LEU A 118 13.50 -0.79 -6.26
C LEU A 118 12.54 -0.35 -5.16
N PHE A 119 11.25 -0.19 -5.47
CA PHE A 119 10.23 0.17 -4.49
C PHE A 119 10.19 -0.81 -3.32
N LEU A 120 10.12 -2.12 -3.59
CA LEU A 120 10.12 -3.15 -2.54
C LEU A 120 11.43 -3.17 -1.75
N THR A 121 12.57 -2.88 -2.38
CA THR A 121 13.85 -2.76 -1.68
C THR A 121 13.82 -1.61 -0.67
N GLU A 122 13.30 -0.44 -1.06
CA GLU A 122 13.18 0.72 -0.17
C GLU A 122 12.19 0.49 0.97
N VAL A 123 11.06 -0.17 0.70
CA VAL A 123 10.10 -0.53 1.77
C VAL A 123 10.74 -1.48 2.77
N ASN A 124 11.47 -2.50 2.30
CA ASN A 124 12.18 -3.41 3.19
C ASN A 124 13.28 -2.69 3.98
N ARG A 125 14.03 -1.78 3.35
CA ARG A 125 15.03 -0.97 4.06
C ARG A 125 14.38 -0.15 5.17
N ALA A 126 13.27 0.54 4.87
CA ALA A 126 12.54 1.33 5.85
C ALA A 126 12.04 0.49 7.03
N TRP A 127 11.61 -0.75 6.78
CA TRP A 127 11.22 -1.68 7.85
C TRP A 127 12.41 -2.16 8.67
N CYS A 128 13.53 -2.53 8.03
CA CYS A 128 14.77 -2.87 8.73
C CYS A 128 15.26 -1.73 9.64
N ASP A 129 15.24 -0.49 9.14
CA ASP A 129 15.65 0.69 9.92
C ASP A 129 14.81 0.86 11.19
N VAL A 130 13.53 0.50 11.16
CA VAL A 130 12.64 0.51 12.33
C VAL A 130 12.99 -0.63 13.28
N CYS A 131 13.25 -1.83 12.78
CA CYS A 131 13.68 -2.97 13.60
C CYS A 131 15.00 -2.69 14.33
N GLU A 132 15.96 -2.02 13.69
CA GLU A 132 17.25 -1.64 14.29
C GLU A 132 17.12 -0.59 15.40
N GLN A 133 16.08 0.24 15.36
CA GLN A 133 15.83 1.29 16.35
C GLN A 133 15.08 0.79 17.60
N TYR A 134 14.77 -0.51 17.67
CA TYR A 134 14.09 -1.10 18.82
C TYR A 134 14.85 -0.88 20.14
N PRO A 135 14.19 -0.42 21.22
CA PRO A 135 12.73 -0.33 21.43
C PRO A 135 12.09 1.04 21.12
N SER A 136 12.81 1.99 20.51
CA SER A 136 12.24 3.31 20.19
C SER A 136 11.15 3.17 19.14
N SER A 137 9.90 3.51 19.49
CA SER A 137 8.79 3.49 18.53
C SER A 137 8.74 4.78 17.70
N PRO A 138 8.55 4.69 16.38
CA PRO A 138 8.25 5.86 15.57
C PRO A 138 6.93 6.50 16.04
N LYS A 139 6.87 7.83 16.02
CA LYS A 139 5.76 8.63 16.57
C LYS A 139 4.76 9.07 15.50
N PHE A 140 5.19 9.18 14.25
CA PHE A 140 4.34 9.51 13.10
C PHE A 140 3.52 10.80 13.26
N ALA A 141 4.03 11.79 13.99
CA ALA A 141 3.29 13.02 14.29
C ALA A 141 2.89 13.79 13.02
N TRP A 142 3.67 13.65 11.94
CA TRP A 142 3.42 14.26 10.64
C TRP A 142 2.20 13.68 9.91
N LEU A 143 1.78 12.44 10.21
CA LEU A 143 0.61 11.80 9.60
C LEU A 143 -0.72 12.47 9.98
N ASN A 144 -0.77 13.16 11.11
CA ASN A 144 -1.96 13.89 11.58
C ASN A 144 -2.47 14.93 10.57
N LYS A 145 -1.58 15.44 9.70
CA LYS A 145 -1.95 16.35 8.60
C LYS A 145 -2.89 15.68 7.59
N TYR A 146 -2.72 14.38 7.35
CA TYR A 146 -3.44 13.64 6.32
C TYR A 146 -4.69 12.94 6.86
N GLN A 147 -4.71 12.60 8.16
CA GLN A 147 -5.89 12.00 8.82
C GLN A 147 -7.14 12.89 8.81
N LYS A 148 -6.99 14.22 8.73
CA LYS A 148 -8.15 15.15 8.69
C LYS A 148 -8.99 14.99 7.41
N ASN A 149 -8.44 14.41 6.35
CA ASN A 149 -9.12 14.18 5.09
C ASN A 149 -9.78 12.79 4.98
N PHE A 150 -9.63 11.93 6.00
CA PHE A 150 -10.11 10.53 6.00
C PHE A 150 -11.57 10.36 6.43
N LYS A 151 -12.23 11.38 6.99
CA LYS A 151 -13.57 11.23 7.57
C LYS A 151 -14.68 11.32 6.53
N GLU A 152 -14.77 10.34 5.64
CA GLU A 152 -16.03 9.87 5.03
C GLU A 152 -15.99 8.32 4.91
N PRO A 153 -17.06 7.58 5.26
CA PRO A 153 -16.94 6.20 5.73
C PRO A 153 -17.11 5.17 4.61
N GLY A 154 -16.08 4.34 4.43
CA GLY A 154 -16.13 3.08 3.70
C GLY A 154 -15.28 2.03 4.40
N SER A 155 -15.66 1.67 5.63
CA SER A 155 -14.99 0.65 6.44
C SER A 155 -14.94 -0.69 5.71
N LEU A 156 -13.73 -1.23 5.52
CA LEU A 156 -13.51 -2.63 5.21
C LEU A 156 -14.03 -3.46 6.39
N THR A 157 -15.24 -4.03 6.25
CA THR A 157 -15.73 -5.04 7.18
C THR A 157 -15.62 -6.42 6.52
N PRO A 158 -14.84 -7.36 7.09
CA PRO A 158 -15.02 -8.78 6.81
C PRO A 158 -16.26 -9.24 7.58
N SER A 159 -17.40 -9.34 6.90
CA SER A 159 -18.64 -9.77 7.54
C SER A 159 -18.63 -11.28 7.87
N ALA A 160 -18.68 -11.52 9.19
CA ALA A 160 -19.10 -12.68 9.96
C ALA A 160 -19.58 -13.96 9.24
N THR A 161 -18.98 -15.07 9.68
CA THR A 161 -19.36 -16.47 9.48
C THR A 161 -20.84 -16.73 9.79
N ARG A 162 -21.64 -17.10 8.78
CA ARG A 162 -22.93 -17.78 9.01
C ARG A 162 -22.70 -19.28 9.11
N LYS A 163 -22.74 -19.81 10.34
CA LYS A 163 -22.95 -21.24 10.60
C LYS A 163 -24.35 -21.61 10.09
N ILE A 164 -24.41 -22.44 9.04
CA ILE A 164 -25.67 -23.08 8.62
C ILE A 164 -25.96 -24.22 9.59
N LYS A 165 -27.00 -24.03 10.42
CA LYS A 165 -27.59 -25.05 11.27
C LYS A 165 -28.43 -25.99 10.40
N LYS A 166 -28.01 -27.25 10.26
CA LYS A 166 -28.83 -28.34 9.68
C LYS A 166 -30.15 -28.42 10.44
N ARG A 167 -31.28 -28.26 9.74
CA ARG A 167 -32.59 -28.71 10.20
C ARG A 167 -32.88 -30.04 9.53
N GLY A 168 -32.87 -31.11 10.33
CA GLY A 168 -33.45 -32.38 9.92
C GLY A 168 -34.97 -32.29 9.93
N LYS A 169 -35.57 -32.98 8.95
CA LYS A 169 -36.82 -33.72 9.08
C LYS A 169 -36.73 -34.90 8.12
#